data_AF-A0A929FTU7-F1
#
_entry.id   AF-A0A929FTU7-F1
#
_cell.length_a   1.000
_cell.length_b   1.000
_cell.length_c   1.000
_cell.angle_alpha   90.00
_cell.angle_beta   90.00
_cell.angle_gamma   90.00
#
_symmetry.space_group_name_H-M   'P 1'
#
loop_
_entity.id
_entity.type
_entity.pdbx_description
1 polymer ?
#
loop_
_entity_poly.entity_id
_entity_poly.type
_entity_poly.pdbx_seq_one_letter_code
_entity_poly.pdbx_strand_id
1 'polypeptide(L)'
;MMLKDIKIAMLGTTGAGKTSYLLGMYAVMQTGVKGFTLSAKDMDMDLDLTERWEKLISVQGEERWPAPNAAAMEHYNFDFSYGFRPMMGFEWLDYRGLALSDRSTEQDVQDLNDYLADCGCLFLCVSGEYLGDQITPVTVRAIKSDRMNQLMQQIISKHKQPAVDYPFPVAIVITKYDLCHHREKQAVIDDIKRLFQALFTANSGWLVMICPVSLGKELGNDPECGNIIPVNVHLPIVFAIYSQLRTYGLKLKSARNKNYEELEQMKQANSWLRRLKRSEITEKAEKLQDLDTQITTVEENMSLLAEELQQVSLYLSGKEVTADV
;
A
#
# COMPACT_ATOMS: atom_id res chain seq x y z
N MET A 1 -5.34 19.27 -6.36
CA MET A 1 -6.55 18.63 -5.82
C MET A 1 -6.08 17.61 -4.79
N MET A 2 -6.57 17.64 -3.55
CA MET A 2 -6.23 16.62 -2.55
C MET A 2 -7.24 15.48 -2.69
N LEU A 3 -6.76 14.27 -2.96
CA LEU A 3 -7.63 13.10 -2.97
C LEU A 3 -8.08 12.76 -1.56
N LYS A 4 -9.23 12.07 -1.46
CA LYS A 4 -9.71 11.57 -0.17
C LYS A 4 -8.64 10.67 0.45
N ASP A 5 -8.53 10.77 1.77
CA ASP A 5 -7.67 9.90 2.54
C ASP A 5 -8.04 8.43 2.32
N ILE A 6 -7.02 7.58 2.28
CA ILE A 6 -7.17 6.14 2.11
C ILE A 6 -6.83 5.43 3.40
N LYS A 7 -7.39 4.23 3.59
CA LYS A 7 -7.03 3.34 4.69
C LYS A 7 -6.03 2.29 4.22
N ILE A 8 -4.92 2.14 4.94
CA ILE A 8 -3.92 1.10 4.70
C ILE A 8 -3.90 0.17 5.91
N ALA A 9 -4.12 -1.11 5.66
CA ALA A 9 -4.08 -2.13 6.70
C ALA A 9 -2.77 -2.93 6.60
N MET A 10 -2.05 -3.08 7.70
CA MET A 10 -0.82 -3.88 7.76
C MET A 10 -1.04 -5.18 8.55
N LEU A 11 -0.94 -6.32 7.87
CA LEU A 11 -1.07 -7.65 8.45
C LEU A 11 0.27 -8.38 8.46
N GLY A 12 0.48 -9.20 9.49
CA GLY A 12 1.65 -10.04 9.64
C GLY A 12 1.75 -10.58 11.06
N THR A 13 2.48 -11.67 11.25
CA THR A 13 2.68 -12.27 12.57
C THR A 13 3.40 -11.32 13.55
N THR A 14 3.27 -11.60 14.84
CA THR A 14 4.10 -10.95 15.86
C THR A 14 5.57 -11.24 15.56
N GLY A 15 6.44 -10.22 15.65
CA GLY A 15 7.85 -10.35 15.30
C GLY A 15 8.17 -10.22 13.81
N ALA A 16 7.17 -10.08 12.93
CA ALA A 16 7.38 -9.87 11.49
C ALA A 16 7.98 -8.50 11.13
N GLY A 17 8.44 -7.70 12.09
CA GLY A 17 9.10 -6.41 11.84
C GLY A 17 8.17 -5.26 11.41
N LYS A 18 6.86 -5.35 11.69
CA LYS A 18 5.88 -4.34 11.27
C LYS A 18 6.13 -2.95 11.83
N THR A 19 6.19 -2.85 13.16
CA THR A 19 6.44 -1.59 13.86
C THR A 19 7.82 -1.02 13.53
N SER A 20 8.86 -1.85 13.47
CA SER A 20 10.20 -1.41 13.06
C SER A 20 10.23 -0.88 11.62
N TYR A 21 9.52 -1.54 10.69
CA TYR A 21 9.33 -1.03 9.34
C TYR A 21 8.63 0.33 9.34
N LEU A 22 7.55 0.50 10.11
CA LEU A 22 6.81 1.76 10.17
C LEU A 22 7.70 2.91 10.67
N LEU A 23 8.48 2.68 11.73
CA LEU A 23 9.42 3.68 12.25
C LEU A 23 10.50 4.05 11.22
N GLY A 24 11.11 3.06 10.57
CA GLY A 24 12.12 3.32 9.54
C GLY A 24 11.56 4.01 8.30
N MET A 25 10.35 3.62 7.88
CA MET A 25 9.64 4.29 6.79
C MET A 25 9.34 5.73 7.15
N TYR A 26 8.81 6.00 8.35
CA TYR A 26 8.50 7.35 8.81
C TYR A 26 9.76 8.23 8.84
N ALA A 27 10.82 7.78 9.53
CA ALA A 27 12.05 8.57 9.68
C ALA A 27 12.71 8.90 8.33
N VAL A 28 12.77 7.92 7.41
CA VAL A 28 13.32 8.13 6.07
C VAL A 28 12.47 9.11 5.27
N MET A 29 11.15 8.97 5.31
CA MET A 29 10.26 9.81 4.51
C MET A 29 10.01 11.19 5.12
N GLN A 30 10.18 11.38 6.42
CA GLN A 30 10.10 12.69 7.08
C GLN A 30 11.20 13.64 6.56
N THR A 31 12.41 13.11 6.35
CA THR A 31 13.54 13.87 5.76
C THR A 31 13.47 13.97 4.23
N GLY A 32 12.74 13.03 3.61
CA GLY A 32 12.40 13.04 2.20
C GLY A 32 13.23 12.06 1.36
N VAL A 33 12.56 11.40 0.41
CA VAL A 33 13.18 10.48 -0.56
C VAL A 33 12.80 10.90 -1.95
N LYS A 34 13.78 11.39 -2.73
CA LYS A 34 13.59 11.82 -4.12
C LYS A 34 12.38 12.77 -4.30
N GLY A 35 12.21 13.68 -3.35
CA GLY A 35 11.12 14.65 -3.34
C GLY A 35 9.83 14.18 -2.68
N PHE A 36 9.66 12.89 -2.39
CA PHE A 36 8.54 12.38 -1.60
C PHE A 36 8.78 12.58 -0.11
N THR A 37 7.79 13.10 0.60
CA THR A 37 7.84 13.30 2.04
C THR A 37 6.61 12.76 2.74
N LEU A 38 6.78 12.36 3.99
CA LEU A 38 5.69 11.93 4.87
C LEU A 38 5.68 12.78 6.14
N SER A 39 4.50 13.22 6.56
CA SER A 39 4.32 13.95 7.82
C SER A 39 3.14 13.39 8.60
N ALA A 40 3.30 13.22 9.91
CA ALA A 40 2.19 12.96 10.82
C ALA A 40 1.21 14.15 10.83
N LYS A 41 -0.09 13.86 10.81
CA LYS A 41 -1.14 14.90 10.94
C LYS A 41 -1.28 15.43 12.37
N ASP A 42 -0.86 14.61 13.34
CA ASP A 42 -0.88 14.91 14.77
C ASP A 42 0.56 15.09 15.28
N MET A 43 0.77 16.17 16.04
CA MET A 43 2.11 16.54 16.52
C MET A 43 2.61 15.63 17.65
N ASP A 44 1.70 15.13 18.50
CA ASP A 44 2.08 14.19 19.56
C ASP A 44 2.51 12.85 18.95
N MET A 45 1.83 12.43 17.88
CA MET A 45 2.22 11.27 17.06
C MET A 45 3.57 11.46 16.37
N ASP A 46 3.85 12.66 15.82
CA ASP A 46 5.15 12.99 15.23
C ASP A 46 6.29 12.82 16.25
N LEU A 47 6.09 13.37 17.45
CA LEU A 47 7.05 13.30 18.55
C LEU A 47 7.26 11.85 19.01
N ASP A 48 6.19 11.08 19.24
CA ASP A 48 6.29 9.67 19.65
C ASP A 48 7.02 8.81 18.61
N LEU A 49 6.71 8.98 17.32
CA LEU A 49 7.40 8.26 16.24
C LEU A 49 8.89 8.63 16.17
N THR A 50 9.20 9.92 16.34
CA THR A 50 10.58 10.41 16.34
C THR A 50 11.36 9.87 17.55
N GLU A 51 10.80 9.91 18.75
CA GLU A 51 11.43 9.36 19.96
C GLU A 51 11.67 7.86 19.86
N ARG A 52 10.69 7.11 19.33
CA ARG A 52 10.83 5.66 19.09
C ARG A 52 11.91 5.36 18.05
N TRP A 53 12.02 6.18 17.01
CA TRP A 53 13.09 6.06 16.01
C TRP A 53 14.47 6.39 16.63
N GLU A 54 14.58 7.46 17.39
CA GLU A 54 15.82 7.84 18.08
C GLU A 54 16.28 6.73 19.04
N LYS A 55 15.36 6.13 19.80
CA LYS A 55 15.67 4.95 20.63
C LYS A 55 16.23 3.81 19.78
N LEU A 56 15.60 3.53 18.65
CA LEU A 56 15.98 2.46 17.73
C LEU A 56 17.42 2.64 17.23
N ILE A 57 17.88 3.87 16.97
CA ILE A 57 19.23 4.12 16.42
C ILE A 57 20.30 4.42 17.49
N SER A 58 19.92 4.93 18.67
CA SER A 58 20.85 5.38 19.70
C SER A 58 21.13 4.34 20.79
N VAL A 59 20.23 3.39 21.00
CA VAL A 59 20.37 2.33 22.00
C VAL A 59 20.95 1.07 21.36
N GLN A 60 21.84 0.38 22.08
CA GLN A 60 22.35 -0.94 21.72
C GLN A 60 21.64 -2.04 22.54
N GLY A 61 21.65 -3.27 22.02
CA GLY A 61 21.02 -4.42 22.69
C GLY A 61 19.54 -4.58 22.35
N GLU A 62 18.90 -5.60 22.91
CA GLU A 62 17.49 -5.94 22.62
C GLU A 62 16.51 -4.80 22.90
N GLU A 63 16.84 -3.93 23.86
CA GLU A 63 15.97 -2.83 24.30
C GLU A 63 15.75 -1.74 23.25
N ARG A 64 16.62 -1.67 22.22
CA ARG A 64 16.46 -0.72 21.10
C ARG A 64 15.22 -1.05 20.26
N TRP A 65 14.79 -2.31 20.24
CA TRP A 65 13.68 -2.75 19.40
C TRP A 65 12.33 -2.43 20.06
N PRO A 66 11.29 -2.08 19.26
CA PRO A 66 9.96 -1.87 19.80
C PRO A 66 9.45 -3.15 20.45
N ALA A 67 8.99 -3.04 21.70
CA ALA A 67 8.46 -4.19 22.41
C ALA A 67 7.24 -4.77 21.66
N PRO A 68 7.08 -6.11 21.61
CA PRO A 68 5.88 -6.75 21.10
C PRO A 68 4.68 -6.47 22.03
N ASN A 69 4.16 -5.24 22.03
CA ASN A 69 2.99 -4.89 22.85
C ASN A 69 1.77 -5.61 22.27
N ALA A 70 1.22 -6.53 23.07
CA ALA A 70 0.21 -7.47 22.61
C ALA A 70 -1.21 -6.88 22.55
N ALA A 71 -1.49 -5.70 23.10
CA ALA A 71 -2.86 -5.38 23.52
C ALA A 71 -3.63 -4.33 22.69
N ALA A 72 -3.00 -3.50 21.87
CA ALA A 72 -3.71 -2.40 21.20
C ALA A 72 -3.41 -2.32 19.69
N MET A 73 -4.46 -2.04 18.92
CA MET A 73 -4.33 -1.56 17.54
C MET A 73 -3.83 -0.12 17.57
N GLU A 74 -2.81 0.19 16.78
CA GLU A 74 -2.30 1.57 16.64
C GLU A 74 -2.75 2.15 15.30
N HIS A 75 -3.42 3.31 15.37
CA HIS A 75 -3.84 4.08 14.22
C HIS A 75 -2.90 5.27 14.04
N TYR A 76 -2.44 5.47 12.82
CA TYR A 76 -1.62 6.62 12.46
C TYR A 76 -2.26 7.37 11.28
N ASN A 77 -2.14 8.69 11.27
CA ASN A 77 -2.66 9.51 10.19
C ASN A 77 -1.53 10.35 9.59
N PHE A 78 -1.29 10.17 8.29
CA PHE A 78 -0.18 10.82 7.61
C PHE A 78 -0.63 11.60 6.38
N ASP A 79 0.16 12.61 6.00
CA ASP A 79 0.10 13.26 4.70
C ASP A 79 1.31 12.87 3.86
N PHE A 80 1.04 12.36 2.66
CA PHE A 80 2.05 12.07 1.65
C PHE A 80 2.13 13.22 0.65
N SER A 81 3.34 13.74 0.44
CA SER A 81 3.59 14.92 -0.39
C SER A 81 4.72 14.69 -1.39
N TYR A 82 4.71 15.46 -2.48
CA TYR A 82 5.83 15.58 -3.39
C TYR A 82 6.26 17.05 -3.51
N GLY A 83 7.53 17.35 -3.21
CA GLY A 83 8.04 18.72 -3.18
C GLY A 83 7.25 19.63 -2.24
N PHE A 84 6.86 19.10 -1.07
CA PHE A 84 5.98 19.75 -0.06
C PHE A 84 4.57 20.10 -0.56
N ARG A 85 4.14 19.60 -1.72
CA ARG A 85 2.76 19.70 -2.18
C ARG A 85 2.01 18.42 -1.77
N PRO A 86 0.95 18.53 -0.95
CA PRO A 86 0.15 17.38 -0.56
C PRO A 86 -0.42 16.65 -1.78
N MET A 87 -0.19 15.34 -1.84
CA MET A 87 -0.77 14.48 -2.86
C MET A 87 -2.01 13.75 -2.31
N MET A 88 -1.85 13.10 -1.16
CA MET A 88 -2.87 12.24 -0.55
C MET A 88 -2.56 12.01 0.93
N GLY A 89 -3.57 12.07 1.79
CA GLY A 89 -3.44 11.58 3.16
C GLY A 89 -3.80 10.10 3.27
N PHE A 90 -3.38 9.46 4.35
CA PHE A 90 -3.81 8.11 4.65
C PHE A 90 -3.88 7.83 6.15
N GLU A 91 -4.85 7.00 6.52
CA GLU A 91 -4.91 6.34 7.80
C GLU A 91 -4.20 4.98 7.69
N TRP A 92 -3.41 4.65 8.69
CA TRP A 92 -2.63 3.42 8.76
C TRP A 92 -2.98 2.65 10.03
N LEU A 93 -3.35 1.39 9.87
CA LEU A 93 -3.60 0.47 10.98
C LEU A 93 -2.42 -0.51 11.11
N ASP A 94 -1.60 -0.38 12.16
CA ASP A 94 -0.63 -1.41 12.56
C ASP A 94 -1.34 -2.44 13.45
N TYR A 95 -1.78 -3.54 12.83
CA TYR A 95 -2.51 -4.60 13.52
C TYR A 95 -1.55 -5.62 14.18
N ARG A 96 -1.44 -5.61 15.51
CA ARG A 96 -0.51 -6.47 16.26
C ARG A 96 -1.09 -7.86 16.57
N GLY A 97 -1.24 -8.70 15.54
CA GLY A 97 -1.15 -10.18 15.60
C GLY A 97 -2.17 -11.01 16.40
N LEU A 98 -2.92 -10.45 17.36
CA LEU A 98 -3.81 -11.23 18.22
C LEU A 98 -5.05 -11.80 17.49
N ALA A 99 -5.67 -11.12 16.53
CA ALA A 99 -6.73 -11.73 15.68
C ALA A 99 -6.24 -12.65 14.58
N LEU A 100 -4.93 -12.76 14.39
CA LEU A 100 -4.34 -13.89 13.65
C LEU A 100 -4.04 -15.08 14.60
N SER A 101 -4.41 -14.98 15.88
CA SER A 101 -4.23 -16.02 16.90
C SER A 101 -5.56 -16.38 17.57
N ASP A 102 -5.59 -17.43 18.37
CA ASP A 102 -6.80 -17.92 19.04
C ASP A 102 -7.16 -17.13 20.32
N ARG A 103 -6.48 -15.99 20.56
CA ARG A 103 -6.60 -15.18 21.78
C ARG A 103 -7.19 -13.77 21.58
N SER A 104 -7.68 -13.44 20.38
CA SER A 104 -8.37 -12.17 20.12
C SER A 104 -9.78 -12.13 20.71
N THR A 105 -10.22 -10.95 21.16
CA THR A 105 -11.62 -10.73 21.51
C THR A 105 -12.49 -10.65 20.25
N GLU A 106 -13.79 -10.90 20.37
CA GLU A 106 -14.73 -10.76 19.25
C GLU A 106 -14.75 -9.32 18.70
N GLN A 107 -14.59 -8.31 19.57
CA GLN A 107 -14.54 -6.91 19.18
C GLN A 107 -13.30 -6.59 18.32
N ASP A 108 -12.11 -7.07 18.72
CA ASP A 108 -10.88 -6.85 17.94
C ASP A 108 -10.97 -7.43 16.53
N VAL A 109 -11.65 -8.57 16.39
CA VAL A 109 -11.89 -9.20 15.09
C VAL A 109 -12.87 -8.37 14.27
N GLN A 110 -13.92 -7.85 14.89
CA GLN A 110 -14.91 -7.02 14.22
C GLN A 110 -14.31 -5.69 13.74
N ASP A 111 -13.57 -4.98 14.59
CA ASP A 111 -12.92 -3.72 14.24
C ASP A 111 -11.92 -3.91 13.09
N LEU A 112 -11.15 -5.00 13.11
CA LEU A 112 -10.27 -5.36 11.99
C LEU A 112 -11.07 -5.64 10.71
N ASN A 113 -12.19 -6.37 10.80
CA ASN A 113 -13.02 -6.67 9.65
C ASN A 113 -13.62 -5.41 9.01
N ASP A 114 -14.12 -4.50 9.84
CA ASP A 114 -14.70 -3.23 9.41
C ASP A 114 -13.63 -2.35 8.76
N TYR A 115 -12.43 -2.32 9.33
CA TYR A 115 -11.29 -1.61 8.73
C TYR A 115 -10.87 -2.21 7.39
N LEU A 116 -10.74 -3.54 7.30
CA LEU A 116 -10.38 -4.25 6.07
C LEU A 116 -11.45 -4.12 4.98
N ALA A 117 -12.73 -4.02 5.35
CA ALA A 117 -13.82 -3.81 4.39
C ALA A 117 -13.71 -2.44 3.70
N ASP A 118 -13.18 -1.43 4.40
CA ASP A 118 -13.00 -0.09 3.86
C ASP A 118 -11.58 0.17 3.31
N CYS A 119 -10.58 -0.63 3.68
CA CYS A 119 -9.20 -0.40 3.28
C CYS A 119 -9.00 -0.24 1.76
N GLY A 120 -8.15 0.71 1.38
CA GLY A 120 -7.77 0.99 0.00
C GLY A 120 -6.56 0.17 -0.45
N CYS A 121 -5.69 -0.23 0.48
CA CYS A 121 -4.53 -1.07 0.20
C CYS A 121 -4.24 -1.99 1.38
N LEU A 122 -3.84 -3.23 1.08
CA LEU A 122 -3.45 -4.22 2.08
C LEU A 122 -1.94 -4.46 2.05
N PHE A 123 -1.29 -4.42 3.20
CA PHE A 123 0.12 -4.76 3.36
C PHE A 123 0.23 -6.12 4.05
N LEU A 124 0.90 -7.07 3.40
CA LEU A 124 1.18 -8.40 3.93
C LEU A 124 2.66 -8.50 4.26
N CYS A 125 2.99 -8.54 5.54
CA CYS A 125 4.37 -8.53 6.02
C CYS A 125 4.85 -9.95 6.26
N VAL A 126 5.94 -10.30 5.58
CA VAL A 126 6.59 -11.60 5.68
C VAL A 126 8.02 -11.39 6.14
N SER A 127 8.37 -11.93 7.32
CA SER A 127 9.75 -11.88 7.81
C SER A 127 10.68 -12.68 6.91
N GLY A 128 11.79 -12.07 6.49
CA GLY A 128 12.86 -12.71 5.73
C GLY A 128 13.48 -13.91 6.45
N GLU A 129 13.37 -13.98 7.78
CA GLU A 129 13.76 -15.14 8.60
C GLU A 129 13.14 -16.45 8.09
N TYR A 130 11.90 -16.38 7.60
CA TYR A 130 11.17 -17.54 7.11
C TYR A 130 11.43 -17.86 5.63
N LEU A 131 12.24 -17.03 4.97
CA LEU A 131 12.56 -17.13 3.54
C LEU A 131 14.04 -17.41 3.28
N GLY A 132 14.84 -17.61 4.33
CA GLY A 132 16.26 -17.98 4.23
C GLY A 132 16.51 -19.33 3.54
N ASP A 133 15.49 -20.20 3.53
CA ASP A 133 15.42 -21.48 2.82
C ASP A 133 14.10 -21.60 2.06
N GLN A 134 13.95 -22.66 1.24
CA GLN A 134 12.70 -22.95 0.55
C GLN A 134 11.55 -23.16 1.54
N ILE A 135 10.38 -22.57 1.24
CA ILE A 135 9.23 -22.67 2.13
C ILE A 135 8.74 -24.12 2.29
N THR A 136 8.28 -24.44 3.50
CA THR A 136 7.69 -25.73 3.87
C THR A 136 6.31 -25.52 4.51
N PRO A 137 5.51 -26.57 4.74
CA PRO A 137 4.27 -26.44 5.53
C PRO A 137 4.46 -25.86 6.93
N VAL A 138 5.66 -26.04 7.53
CA VAL A 138 6.00 -25.41 8.82
C VAL A 138 6.13 -23.89 8.64
N THR A 139 6.79 -23.45 7.57
CA THR A 139 6.94 -22.05 7.20
C THR A 139 5.59 -21.36 7.00
N VAL A 140 4.67 -22.01 6.27
CA VAL A 140 3.29 -21.54 6.04
C VAL A 140 2.58 -21.25 7.37
N ARG A 141 2.66 -22.18 8.33
CA ARG A 141 2.06 -22.03 9.66
C ARG A 141 2.72 -20.93 10.49
N ALA A 142 4.05 -20.81 10.44
CA ALA A 142 4.79 -19.80 11.18
C ALA A 142 4.48 -18.37 10.68
N ILE A 143 4.37 -18.19 9.36
CA ILE A 143 3.95 -16.93 8.73
C ILE A 143 2.44 -16.68 8.91
N LYS A 144 1.66 -17.74 9.20
CA LYS A 144 0.19 -17.72 9.23
C LYS A 144 -0.42 -17.22 7.92
N SER A 145 0.20 -17.57 6.79
CA SER A 145 -0.29 -17.17 5.47
C SER A 145 -1.70 -17.69 5.19
N ASP A 146 -2.05 -18.87 5.71
CA ASP A 146 -3.40 -19.44 5.59
C ASP A 146 -4.47 -18.54 6.21
N ARG A 147 -4.21 -17.96 7.39
CA ARG A 147 -5.16 -17.07 8.07
C ARG A 147 -5.25 -15.72 7.37
N MET A 148 -4.15 -15.20 6.84
CA MET A 148 -4.17 -14.00 6.01
C MET A 148 -4.96 -14.23 4.71
N ASN A 149 -4.77 -15.38 4.05
CA ASN A 149 -5.54 -15.78 2.87
C ASN A 149 -7.05 -15.87 3.19
N GLN A 150 -7.42 -16.44 4.34
CA GLN A 150 -8.82 -16.49 4.79
C GLN A 150 -9.43 -15.09 4.99
N LEU A 151 -8.73 -14.17 5.65
CA LEU A 151 -9.22 -12.79 5.84
C LEU A 151 -9.41 -12.07 4.50
N MET A 152 -8.45 -12.18 3.59
CA MET A 152 -8.57 -11.61 2.24
C MET A 152 -9.77 -12.19 1.48
N GLN A 153 -9.99 -13.51 1.58
CA GLN A 153 -11.11 -14.16 0.94
C GLN A 153 -12.47 -13.75 1.53
N GLN A 154 -12.58 -13.72 2.86
CA GLN A 154 -13.86 -13.47 3.53
C GLN A 154 -14.28 -12.00 3.50
N ILE A 155 -13.32 -11.08 3.58
CA ILE A 155 -13.61 -9.66 3.76
C ILE A 155 -13.41 -8.93 2.44
N ILE A 156 -12.19 -8.95 1.90
CA ILE A 156 -11.85 -8.11 0.74
C ILE A 156 -12.55 -8.63 -0.51
N SER A 157 -12.49 -9.94 -0.78
CA SER A 157 -13.14 -10.50 -1.97
C SER A 157 -14.67 -10.31 -1.95
N LYS A 158 -15.28 -10.34 -0.76
CA LYS A 158 -16.72 -10.14 -0.59
C LYS A 158 -17.16 -8.68 -0.76
N HIS A 159 -16.42 -7.74 -0.17
CA HIS A 159 -16.82 -6.32 -0.13
C HIS A 159 -16.28 -5.50 -1.31
N LYS A 160 -15.07 -5.79 -1.79
CA LYS A 160 -14.41 -5.03 -2.86
C LYS A 160 -14.58 -5.65 -4.25
N GLN A 161 -14.78 -6.97 -4.32
CA GLN A 161 -14.91 -7.73 -5.58
C GLN A 161 -13.86 -7.31 -6.64
N PRO A 162 -12.56 -7.54 -6.37
CA PRO A 162 -11.50 -7.09 -7.25
C PRO A 162 -11.70 -7.59 -8.69
N ALA A 163 -11.49 -6.71 -9.66
CA ALA A 163 -11.61 -7.01 -11.08
C ALA A 163 -10.39 -6.48 -11.84
N VAL A 164 -10.11 -6.99 -13.04
CA VAL A 164 -8.95 -6.54 -13.84
C VAL A 164 -8.99 -5.04 -14.11
N ASP A 165 -10.19 -4.50 -14.36
CA ASP A 165 -10.39 -3.08 -14.64
C ASP A 165 -10.37 -2.21 -13.37
N TYR A 166 -10.61 -2.80 -12.20
CA TYR A 166 -10.58 -2.12 -10.91
C TYR A 166 -9.86 -3.00 -9.89
N PRO A 167 -8.52 -3.12 -10.03
CA PRO A 167 -7.79 -4.07 -9.24
C PRO A 167 -7.62 -3.60 -7.81
N PHE A 168 -7.61 -4.54 -6.87
CA PHE A 168 -7.34 -4.24 -5.47
C PHE A 168 -5.83 -4.37 -5.18
N PRO A 169 -5.20 -3.34 -4.60
CA PRO A 169 -3.75 -3.34 -4.37
C PRO A 169 -3.34 -4.08 -3.10
N VAL A 170 -2.34 -4.94 -3.23
CA VAL A 170 -1.71 -5.69 -2.14
C VAL A 170 -0.20 -5.53 -2.21
N ALA A 171 0.41 -4.97 -1.16
CA ALA A 171 1.85 -4.90 -1.00
C ALA A 171 2.33 -6.07 -0.13
N ILE A 172 3.02 -7.04 -0.72
CA ILE A 172 3.76 -8.05 0.03
C ILE A 172 5.12 -7.46 0.39
N VAL A 173 5.27 -7.09 1.66
CA VAL A 173 6.46 -6.45 2.22
C VAL A 173 7.31 -7.54 2.87
N ILE A 174 8.45 -7.87 2.25
CA ILE A 174 9.41 -8.80 2.83
C ILE A 174 10.29 -8.02 3.78
N THR A 175 9.96 -8.05 5.07
CA THR A 175 10.71 -7.37 6.13
C THR A 175 11.95 -8.17 6.50
N LYS A 176 12.92 -7.55 7.18
CA LYS A 176 14.20 -8.20 7.56
C LYS A 176 14.86 -8.89 6.35
N TYR A 177 14.81 -8.25 5.18
CA TYR A 177 15.27 -8.87 3.93
C TYR A 177 16.77 -9.22 3.96
N ASP A 178 17.55 -8.54 4.79
CA ASP A 178 18.94 -8.89 5.13
C ASP A 178 19.11 -10.34 5.63
N LEU A 179 18.06 -11.01 6.10
CA LEU A 179 18.10 -12.43 6.50
C LEU A 179 17.84 -13.43 5.36
N CYS A 180 17.42 -12.97 4.18
CA CYS A 180 17.20 -13.84 3.02
C CYS A 180 17.81 -13.31 1.70
N HIS A 181 18.54 -12.18 1.74
CA HIS A 181 19.15 -11.55 0.57
C HIS A 181 20.22 -12.42 -0.13
N HIS A 182 20.74 -13.45 0.54
CA HIS A 182 21.67 -14.43 -0.04
C HIS A 182 21.01 -15.36 -1.06
N ARG A 183 19.68 -15.48 -1.04
CA ARG A 183 18.95 -16.29 -2.02
C ARG A 183 18.73 -15.53 -3.32
N GLU A 184 18.66 -16.29 -4.41
CA GLU A 184 18.24 -15.77 -5.71
C GLU A 184 16.86 -15.10 -5.63
N LYS A 185 16.76 -13.87 -6.15
CA LYS A 185 15.54 -13.05 -6.13
C LYS A 185 14.32 -13.83 -6.63
N GLN A 186 14.47 -14.57 -7.73
CA GLN A 186 13.38 -15.32 -8.33
C GLN A 186 12.89 -16.45 -7.42
N ALA A 187 13.78 -17.13 -6.70
CA ALA A 187 13.39 -18.21 -5.78
C ALA A 187 12.56 -17.69 -4.60
N VAL A 188 12.92 -16.51 -4.08
CA VAL A 188 12.13 -15.82 -3.03
C VAL A 188 10.77 -15.40 -3.57
N ILE A 189 10.70 -14.84 -4.77
CA ILE A 189 9.43 -14.48 -5.44
C ILE A 189 8.53 -15.72 -5.60
N ASP A 190 9.09 -16.85 -6.04
CA ASP A 190 8.31 -18.08 -6.23
C ASP A 190 7.77 -18.64 -4.91
N ASP A 191 8.56 -18.52 -3.83
CA ASP A 191 8.11 -18.87 -2.48
C ASP A 191 6.97 -17.94 -2.02
N ILE A 192 7.07 -16.63 -2.24
CA ILE A 192 5.96 -15.69 -1.96
C ILE A 192 4.71 -16.04 -2.76
N LYS A 193 4.85 -16.33 -4.06
CA LYS A 193 3.73 -16.77 -4.92
C LYS A 193 3.08 -18.04 -4.38
N ARG A 194 3.86 -18.98 -3.85
CA ARG A 194 3.34 -20.20 -3.22
C ARG A 194 2.62 -19.94 -1.89
N LEU A 195 3.01 -18.94 -1.11
CA LEU A 195 2.31 -18.55 0.13
C LEU A 195 0.97 -17.87 -0.13
N PHE A 196 0.87 -17.09 -1.21
CA PHE A 196 -0.31 -16.27 -1.53
C PHE A 196 -0.87 -16.56 -2.93
N GLN A 197 -0.98 -17.84 -3.29
CA GLN A 197 -1.32 -18.29 -4.66
C GLN A 197 -2.56 -17.60 -5.23
N ALA A 198 -3.59 -17.37 -4.40
CA ALA A 198 -4.83 -16.73 -4.81
C ALA A 198 -4.62 -15.33 -5.42
N LEU A 199 -3.61 -14.58 -4.96
CA LEU A 199 -3.27 -13.25 -5.47
C LEU A 199 -2.64 -13.28 -6.88
N PHE A 200 -2.12 -14.43 -7.29
CA PHE A 200 -1.43 -14.62 -8.57
C PHE A 200 -2.24 -15.48 -9.56
N THR A 201 -3.50 -15.77 -9.25
CA THR A 201 -4.41 -16.46 -10.18
C THR A 201 -4.79 -15.54 -11.33
N ALA A 202 -4.90 -16.09 -12.54
CA ALA A 202 -5.35 -15.35 -13.72
C ALA A 202 -6.76 -14.75 -13.51
N ASN A 203 -6.98 -13.54 -14.03
CA ASN A 203 -8.24 -12.78 -13.95
C ASN A 203 -8.78 -12.54 -12.53
N SER A 204 -7.91 -12.56 -11.51
CA SER A 204 -8.31 -12.41 -10.11
C SER A 204 -8.54 -10.96 -9.67
N GLY A 205 -8.09 -9.97 -10.46
CA GLY A 205 -8.25 -8.56 -10.11
C GLY A 205 -7.32 -8.07 -8.99
N TRP A 206 -6.30 -8.85 -8.61
CA TRP A 206 -5.29 -8.38 -7.64
C TRP A 206 -4.16 -7.66 -8.36
N LEU A 207 -3.80 -6.47 -7.85
CA LEU A 207 -2.57 -5.77 -8.18
C LEU A 207 -1.59 -5.98 -7.03
N VAL A 208 -0.53 -6.74 -7.25
CA VAL A 208 0.38 -7.20 -6.20
C VAL A 208 1.76 -6.61 -6.42
N MET A 209 2.32 -5.99 -5.39
CA MET A 209 3.73 -5.66 -5.32
C MET A 209 4.45 -6.64 -4.39
N ILE A 210 5.62 -7.13 -4.80
CA ILE A 210 6.56 -7.81 -3.90
C ILE A 210 7.74 -6.88 -3.67
N CYS A 211 7.90 -6.39 -2.44
CA CYS A 211 8.91 -5.40 -2.07
C CYS A 211 9.79 -5.89 -0.92
N PRO A 212 11.08 -6.17 -1.18
CA PRO A 212 12.05 -6.40 -0.11
C PRO A 212 12.41 -5.10 0.60
N VAL A 213 12.30 -5.11 1.93
CA VAL A 213 12.67 -3.98 2.80
C VAL A 213 13.55 -4.46 3.94
N SER A 214 14.49 -3.61 4.36
CA SER A 214 15.35 -3.87 5.51
C SER A 214 15.66 -2.56 6.22
N LEU A 215 15.98 -2.65 7.52
CA LEU A 215 16.51 -1.55 8.29
C LEU A 215 18.04 -1.49 8.27
N GLY A 216 18.72 -2.45 7.63
CA GLY A 216 20.17 -2.48 7.56
C GLY A 216 20.68 -3.85 7.15
N LYS A 217 21.72 -3.90 6.31
CA LYS A 217 22.31 -5.15 5.80
C LYS A 217 23.02 -5.98 6.87
N GLU A 218 23.47 -5.33 7.93
CA GLU A 218 24.28 -5.96 8.98
C GLU A 218 23.43 -6.46 10.16
N LEU A 219 22.15 -6.07 10.23
CA LEU A 219 21.27 -6.38 11.36
C LEU A 219 20.97 -7.87 11.50
N GLY A 220 21.05 -8.63 10.41
CA GLY A 220 20.89 -10.08 10.47
C GLY A 220 22.01 -10.80 11.23
N ASN A 221 23.22 -10.21 11.26
CA ASN A 221 24.38 -10.76 11.97
C ASN A 221 24.64 -10.07 13.31
N ASP A 222 24.30 -8.78 13.41
CA ASP A 222 24.49 -7.96 14.60
C ASP A 222 23.22 -7.15 14.89
N PRO A 223 22.15 -7.79 15.40
CA PRO A 223 20.88 -7.12 15.68
C PRO A 223 20.98 -6.14 16.86
N GLU A 224 22.02 -6.23 17.68
CA GLU A 224 22.15 -5.42 18.89
C GLU A 224 22.94 -4.13 18.64
N CYS A 225 24.03 -4.23 17.88
CA CYS A 225 24.97 -3.12 17.66
C CYS A 225 25.05 -2.68 16.20
N GLY A 226 24.44 -3.42 15.27
CA GLY A 226 24.47 -3.11 13.85
C GLY A 226 23.87 -1.74 13.52
N ASN A 227 24.44 -1.11 12.49
CA ASN A 227 23.97 0.18 12.01
C ASN A 227 22.62 0.05 11.31
N ILE A 228 21.76 1.03 11.56
CA ILE A 228 20.44 1.12 10.94
C ILE A 228 20.53 2.04 9.73
N ILE A 229 20.44 1.43 8.55
CA ILE A 229 20.44 2.08 7.25
C ILE A 229 19.27 1.48 6.47
N PRO A 230 18.07 2.11 6.54
CA PRO A 230 16.90 1.56 5.89
C PRO A 230 17.04 1.51 4.37
N VAL A 231 16.48 0.45 3.78
CA VAL A 231 16.50 0.20 2.33
C VAL A 231 15.08 -0.09 1.87
N ASN A 232 14.65 0.62 0.82
CA ASN A 232 13.35 0.46 0.15
C ASN A 232 12.10 0.66 1.02
N VAL A 233 12.25 1.18 2.23
CA VAL A 233 11.13 1.34 3.18
C VAL A 233 10.04 2.30 2.69
N HIS A 234 10.34 3.19 1.75
CA HIS A 234 9.37 4.12 1.15
C HIS A 234 8.49 3.48 0.08
N LEU A 235 8.98 2.44 -0.62
CA LEU A 235 8.34 1.91 -1.83
C LEU A 235 6.94 1.34 -1.60
N PRO A 236 6.63 0.65 -0.49
CA PRO A 236 5.27 0.18 -0.27
C PRO A 236 4.25 1.31 -0.15
N ILE A 237 4.60 2.45 0.44
CA ILE A 237 3.72 3.62 0.48
C ILE A 237 3.55 4.23 -0.91
N VAL A 238 4.66 4.40 -1.65
CA VAL A 238 4.61 4.85 -3.05
C VAL A 238 3.64 3.99 -3.87
N PHE A 239 3.71 2.67 -3.72
CA PHE A 239 2.79 1.73 -4.38
C PHE A 239 1.32 1.92 -3.97
N ALA A 240 1.07 2.13 -2.68
CA ALA A 240 -0.28 2.38 -2.17
C ALA A 240 -0.88 3.64 -2.80
N ILE A 241 -0.15 4.76 -2.78
CA ILE A 241 -0.60 6.04 -3.36
C ILE A 241 -0.77 5.93 -4.88
N TYR A 242 0.19 5.29 -5.57
CA TYR A 242 0.12 5.02 -7.01
C TYR A 242 -1.16 4.26 -7.38
N SER A 243 -1.46 3.18 -6.65
CA SER A 243 -2.63 2.34 -6.93
C SER A 243 -3.95 3.09 -6.77
N GLN A 244 -4.00 4.03 -5.83
CA GLN A 244 -5.18 4.87 -5.60
C GLN A 244 -5.33 5.94 -6.67
N LEU A 245 -4.23 6.59 -7.07
CA LEU A 245 -4.23 7.51 -8.20
C LEU A 245 -4.65 6.81 -9.49
N ARG A 246 -4.15 5.59 -9.75
CA ARG A 246 -4.57 4.77 -10.89
C ARG A 246 -6.06 4.50 -10.89
N THR A 247 -6.60 4.06 -9.75
CA THR A 247 -8.04 3.79 -9.60
C THR A 247 -8.87 5.05 -9.82
N TYR A 248 -8.41 6.20 -9.30
CA TYR A 248 -9.07 7.48 -9.48
C TYR A 248 -9.01 7.95 -10.95
N GLY A 249 -7.86 7.82 -11.61
CA GLY A 249 -7.66 8.14 -13.02
C GLY A 249 -8.59 7.33 -13.93
N LEU A 250 -8.77 6.03 -13.65
CA LEU A 250 -9.73 5.19 -14.38
C LEU A 250 -11.17 5.69 -14.24
N LYS A 251 -11.58 6.11 -13.03
CA LYS A 251 -12.90 6.72 -12.80
C LYS A 251 -13.08 8.02 -13.57
N LEU A 252 -12.06 8.88 -13.60
CA LEU A 252 -12.09 10.12 -14.37
C LEU A 252 -12.18 9.85 -15.87
N LYS A 253 -11.35 8.95 -16.41
CA LYS A 253 -11.36 8.54 -17.82
C LYS A 253 -12.73 7.98 -18.22
N SER A 254 -13.34 7.14 -17.37
CA SER A 254 -14.71 6.64 -17.59
C SER A 254 -15.76 7.75 -17.56
N ALA A 255 -15.69 8.67 -16.60
CA ALA A 255 -16.62 9.80 -16.49
C ALA A 255 -16.50 10.75 -17.69
N ARG A 256 -15.27 11.02 -18.16
CA ARG A 256 -15.00 11.81 -19.35
C ARG A 256 -15.63 11.19 -20.59
N ASN A 257 -15.38 9.89 -20.82
CA ASN A 257 -15.93 9.18 -21.98
C ASN A 257 -17.47 9.27 -22.02
N LYS A 258 -18.13 9.03 -20.87
CA LYS A 258 -19.59 9.18 -20.75
C LYS A 258 -20.07 10.60 -21.05
N ASN A 259 -19.40 11.63 -20.50
CA ASN A 259 -19.79 13.02 -20.76
C ASN A 259 -19.56 13.43 -22.22
N TYR A 260 -18.53 12.89 -22.85
CA TYR A 260 -18.22 13.11 -24.26
C TYR A 260 -19.30 12.51 -25.18
N GLU A 261 -19.68 11.25 -24.93
CA GLU A 261 -20.76 10.59 -25.68
C GLU A 261 -22.09 11.33 -25.56
N GLU A 262 -22.47 11.74 -24.33
CA GLU A 262 -23.69 12.51 -24.10
C GLU A 262 -23.65 13.88 -24.80
N LEU A 263 -22.49 14.54 -24.81
CA LEU A 263 -22.32 15.83 -25.49
C LEU A 263 -22.44 15.68 -27.02
N GLU A 264 -21.85 14.65 -27.60
CA GLU A 264 -21.96 14.37 -29.04
C GLU A 264 -23.41 14.04 -29.44
N GLN A 265 -24.14 13.27 -28.64
CA GLN A 265 -25.57 13.04 -28.85
C GLN A 265 -26.39 14.34 -28.82
N MET A 266 -26.09 15.26 -27.89
CA MET A 266 -26.74 16.57 -27.83
C MET A 266 -26.42 17.44 -29.04
N LYS A 267 -25.17 17.40 -29.53
CA LYS A 267 -24.76 18.12 -30.75
C LYS A 267 -25.40 17.56 -32.01
N GLN A 268 -25.79 16.28 -32.04
CA GLN A 268 -26.47 15.68 -33.18
C GLN A 268 -27.98 15.96 -33.24
N ALA A 269 -28.60 16.46 -32.15
CA ALA A 269 -30.03 16.80 -32.11
C ALA A 269 -30.43 17.90 -33.10
N ASN A 270 -31.72 18.07 -33.42
CA ASN A 270 -32.18 19.13 -34.34
C ASN A 270 -31.82 20.55 -33.83
N SER A 271 -31.63 21.51 -34.75
CA SER A 271 -31.15 22.86 -34.46
C SER A 271 -31.96 23.62 -33.40
N TRP A 272 -33.27 23.38 -33.32
CA TRP A 272 -34.16 23.95 -32.30
C TRP A 272 -33.89 23.36 -30.90
N LEU A 273 -33.70 22.04 -30.81
CA LEU A 273 -33.36 21.35 -29.56
C LEU A 273 -31.96 21.76 -29.05
N ARG A 274 -30.99 21.95 -29.96
CA ARG A 274 -29.65 22.47 -29.59
C ARG A 274 -29.73 23.88 -28.99
N ARG A 275 -30.60 24.73 -29.52
CA ARG A 275 -30.77 26.11 -29.02
C ARG A 275 -31.43 26.13 -27.64
N LEU A 276 -32.35 25.21 -27.37
CA LEU A 276 -32.95 25.00 -26.04
C LEU A 276 -31.95 24.45 -25.02
N LYS A 277 -31.06 23.53 -25.45
CA LYS A 277 -30.06 22.88 -24.59
C LYS A 277 -28.70 23.59 -24.54
N ARG A 278 -28.62 24.86 -24.96
CA ARG A 278 -27.34 25.56 -25.10
C ARG A 278 -26.58 25.70 -23.78
N SER A 279 -27.30 25.91 -22.67
CA SER A 279 -26.73 25.94 -21.32
C SER A 279 -26.14 24.58 -20.93
N GLU A 280 -26.90 23.49 -21.10
CA GLU A 280 -26.46 22.11 -20.81
C GLU A 280 -25.21 21.71 -21.62
N ILE A 281 -25.17 22.10 -22.90
CA ILE A 281 -24.00 21.85 -23.78
C ILE A 281 -22.76 22.59 -23.26
N THR A 282 -22.94 23.83 -22.80
CA THR A 282 -21.84 24.66 -22.27
C THR A 282 -21.32 24.09 -20.95
N GLU A 283 -22.21 23.76 -20.03
CA GLU A 283 -21.89 23.13 -18.74
C GLU A 283 -21.14 21.80 -18.92
N LYS A 284 -21.58 20.97 -19.88
CA LYS A 284 -20.88 19.72 -20.20
C LYS A 284 -19.50 19.94 -20.82
N ALA A 285 -19.34 20.96 -21.65
CA ALA A 285 -18.04 21.30 -22.22
C ALA A 285 -17.06 21.76 -21.13
N GLU A 286 -17.51 22.62 -20.21
CA GLU A 286 -16.73 23.04 -19.04
C GLU A 286 -16.36 21.84 -18.15
N LYS A 287 -17.32 20.93 -17.91
CA LYS A 287 -17.06 19.71 -17.14
C LYS A 287 -16.05 18.78 -17.80
N LEU A 288 -16.05 18.67 -19.13
CA LEU A 288 -15.05 17.90 -19.86
C LEU A 288 -13.65 18.52 -19.72
N GLN A 289 -13.55 19.84 -19.81
CA GLN A 289 -12.29 20.55 -19.62
C GLN A 289 -11.72 20.36 -18.19
N ASP A 290 -12.59 20.40 -17.18
CA ASP A 290 -12.21 20.10 -15.79
C ASP A 290 -11.73 18.64 -15.63
N LEU A 291 -12.46 17.68 -16.21
CA LEU A 291 -12.05 16.26 -16.20
C LEU A 291 -10.70 16.04 -16.88
N ASP A 292 -10.44 16.67 -18.03
CA ASP A 292 -9.14 16.55 -18.73
C ASP A 292 -7.99 17.15 -17.92
N THR A 293 -8.24 18.27 -17.22
CA THR A 293 -7.24 18.89 -16.32
C THR A 293 -6.92 17.96 -15.13
N GLN A 294 -7.96 17.35 -14.54
CA GLN A 294 -7.78 16.40 -13.45
C GLN A 294 -7.06 15.12 -13.91
N ILE A 295 -7.39 14.59 -15.09
CA ILE A 295 -6.71 13.43 -15.68
C ILE A 295 -5.23 13.74 -15.87
N THR A 296 -4.90 14.89 -16.47
CA THR A 296 -3.51 15.31 -16.68
C THR A 296 -2.74 15.36 -15.35
N THR A 297 -3.34 15.97 -14.32
CA THR A 297 -2.72 16.07 -12.98
C THR A 297 -2.47 14.69 -12.36
N VAL A 298 -3.43 13.76 -12.52
CA VAL A 298 -3.30 12.39 -12.01
C VAL A 298 -2.20 11.64 -12.76
N GLU A 299 -2.14 11.78 -14.08
CA GLU A 299 -1.14 11.13 -14.94
C GLU A 299 0.29 11.63 -14.62
N GLU A 300 0.46 12.93 -14.39
CA GLU A 300 1.74 13.50 -13.95
C GLU A 300 2.19 12.92 -12.60
N ASN A 301 1.28 12.89 -11.62
CA ASN A 301 1.57 12.31 -10.30
C ASN A 301 1.85 10.81 -10.37
N MET A 302 1.12 10.07 -11.20
CA MET A 302 1.35 8.64 -11.41
C MET A 302 2.72 8.38 -12.04
N SER A 303 3.14 9.21 -13.00
CA SER A 303 4.45 9.11 -13.64
C SER A 303 5.59 9.20 -12.63
N LEU A 304 5.52 10.17 -11.70
CA LEU A 304 6.51 10.33 -10.62
C LEU A 304 6.60 9.09 -9.73
N LEU A 305 5.45 8.51 -9.36
CA LEU A 305 5.41 7.32 -8.51
C LEU A 305 5.84 6.06 -9.26
N ALA A 306 5.48 5.94 -10.54
CA ALA A 306 5.82 4.81 -11.39
C ALA A 306 7.34 4.68 -11.60
N GLU A 307 8.08 5.79 -11.68
CA GLU A 307 9.54 5.80 -11.74
C GLU A 307 10.17 5.08 -10.54
N GLU A 308 9.68 5.36 -9.33
CA GLU A 308 10.16 4.68 -8.12
C GLU A 308 9.80 3.19 -8.09
N LEU A 309 8.69 2.80 -8.71
CA LEU A 309 8.22 1.42 -8.70
C LEU A 309 8.92 0.52 -9.74
N GLN A 310 9.81 1.06 -10.58
CA GLN A 310 10.59 0.25 -11.53
C GLN A 310 11.54 -0.75 -10.87
N GLN A 311 11.91 -0.52 -9.61
CA GLN A 311 12.84 -1.38 -8.86
C GLN A 311 12.19 -2.57 -8.15
N VAL A 312 10.85 -2.65 -8.15
CA VAL A 312 10.07 -3.71 -7.49
C VAL A 312 9.37 -4.60 -8.51
N SER A 313 8.98 -5.80 -8.10
CA SER A 313 8.20 -6.70 -8.96
C SER A 313 6.71 -6.45 -8.74
N LEU A 314 6.02 -6.04 -9.81
CA LEU A 314 4.58 -5.81 -9.83
C LEU A 314 3.87 -6.89 -10.65
N TYR A 315 2.69 -7.29 -10.20
CA TYR A 315 1.87 -8.31 -10.85
C TYR A 315 0.42 -7.86 -10.92
N LEU A 316 -0.21 -8.02 -12.08
CA LEU A 316 -1.65 -7.85 -12.25
C LEU A 316 -2.26 -9.19 -12.64
N SER A 317 -3.12 -9.73 -11.77
CA SER A 317 -3.77 -11.03 -11.99
C SER A 317 -2.76 -12.14 -12.38
N GLY A 318 -1.65 -12.20 -11.65
CA GLY A 318 -0.58 -13.20 -11.83
C GLY A 318 0.44 -12.90 -12.93
N LYS A 319 0.19 -11.94 -13.82
CA LYS A 319 1.15 -11.55 -14.86
C LYS A 319 2.03 -10.42 -14.36
N GLU A 320 3.34 -10.54 -14.56
CA GLU A 320 4.27 -9.45 -14.25
C GLU A 320 3.96 -8.24 -15.15
N VAL A 321 3.94 -7.06 -14.55
CA VAL A 321 3.65 -5.79 -15.20
C VAL A 321 4.63 -4.73 -14.71
N THR A 322 4.72 -3.62 -15.44
CA THR A 322 5.38 -2.40 -14.96
C THR A 322 4.34 -1.40 -14.48
N ALA A 323 4.73 -0.47 -13.61
CA ALA A 323 3.87 0.67 -13.32
C ALA A 323 3.66 1.49 -14.62
N ASP A 324 2.41 1.87 -14.88
CA ASP A 324 1.94 2.55 -16.07
C ASP A 324 1.13 3.81 -15.71
N VAL A 325 0.85 4.66 -16.71
CA VAL A 325 0.11 5.93 -16.60
C VAL A 325 -1.20 5.86 -17.38
#